data_AF-A0A1I8CPE0-F1
#
_entry.id   AF-A0A1I8CPE0-F1
#
_cell.length_a   1.000
_cell.length_b   1.000
_cell.length_c   1.000
_cell.angle_alpha   90.00
_cell.angle_beta   90.00
_cell.angle_gamma   90.00
#
_symmetry.space_group_name_H-M   'P 1'
#
loop_
_entity.id
_entity.type
_entity.pdbx_description
1 polymer ?
#
loop_
_entity_poly.entity_id
_entity_poly.type
_entity_poly.pdbx_seq_one_letter_code
_entity_poly.pdbx_strand_id
1 'polypeptide(L)'
;MATCHYQKDVKKFLEENKINFVDKIENAPCVPHLRPIEKFWALCKAEYKKEVSPSTSVKEMEKTWTKISKRVANKSGQALFDGLRGKLRLTAREGVYAVLSK
;
A
#
# COMPACT_ATOMS: atom_id res chain seq x y z
N MET A 1 2.25 -6.12 -10.30
CA MET A 1 3.37 -5.75 -9.40
C MET A 1 4.46 -5.15 -10.26
N ALA A 2 5.01 -4.00 -9.89
CA ALA A 2 5.98 -3.33 -10.76
C ALA A 2 7.34 -4.02 -10.70
N THR A 3 7.87 -4.38 -11.86
CA THR A 3 9.16 -5.07 -12.00
C THR A 3 10.34 -4.21 -11.55
N CYS A 4 10.20 -2.88 -11.61
CA CYS A 4 11.21 -1.92 -11.15
C CYS A 4 11.58 -2.11 -9.67
N HIS A 5 10.62 -2.47 -8.79
CA HIS A 5 10.89 -2.70 -7.37
C HIS A 5 11.78 -3.93 -7.09
N TYR A 6 11.98 -4.80 -8.07
CA TYR A 6 12.75 -6.04 -7.94
C TYR A 6 14.02 -6.06 -8.81
N GLN A 7 14.41 -4.90 -9.37
CA GLN A 7 15.65 -4.78 -10.10
C GLN A 7 16.85 -5.01 -9.17
N LYS A 8 17.96 -5.50 -9.76
CA LYS A 8 19.18 -5.86 -9.02
C LYS A 8 19.67 -4.73 -8.11
N ASP A 9 19.70 -3.51 -8.62
CA ASP A 9 20.20 -2.35 -7.87
C ASP A 9 19.27 -1.98 -6.71
N VAL A 10 17.95 -2.16 -6.87
CA VAL A 10 16.97 -1.94 -5.80
C VAL A 10 17.13 -2.98 -4.70
N LYS A 11 17.24 -4.26 -5.06
CA LYS A 11 17.47 -5.33 -4.07
C LYS A 11 18.78 -5.12 -3.32
N LYS A 12 19.85 -4.83 -4.04
CA LYS A 12 21.16 -4.52 -3.46
C LYS A 12 21.07 -3.38 -2.46
N PHE A 13 20.41 -2.27 -2.84
CA PHE A 13 20.20 -1.15 -1.93
C PHE A 13 19.45 -1.57 -0.66
N LEU A 14 18.36 -2.35 -0.77
CA LEU A 14 17.58 -2.81 0.37
C LEU A 14 18.41 -3.72 1.29
N GLU A 15 19.19 -4.63 0.72
CA GLU A 15 20.09 -5.54 1.44
C GLU A 15 21.20 -4.79 2.18
N GLU A 16 21.90 -3.87 1.49
CA GLU A 16 22.96 -3.03 2.07
C GLU A 16 22.46 -2.17 3.23
N ASN A 17 21.21 -1.68 3.14
CA ASN A 17 20.56 -0.89 4.18
C ASN A 17 19.83 -1.74 5.24
N LYS A 18 19.92 -3.07 5.18
CA LYS A 18 19.24 -4.01 6.10
C LYS A 18 17.73 -3.78 6.20
N ILE A 19 17.11 -3.41 5.09
CA ILE A 19 15.66 -3.18 4.99
C ILE A 19 15.02 -4.51 4.58
N ASN A 20 14.17 -5.06 5.45
CA ASN A 20 13.41 -6.27 5.13
C ASN A 20 12.43 -5.99 3.99
N PHE A 21 12.39 -6.86 2.98
CA PHE A 21 11.45 -6.80 1.87
C PHE A 21 10.91 -8.20 1.53
N VAL A 22 9.71 -8.23 0.93
CA VAL A 22 9.08 -9.48 0.48
C VAL A 22 9.61 -9.82 -0.90
N ASP A 23 10.11 -11.04 -1.07
CA ASP A 23 10.67 -11.48 -2.33
C ASP A 23 9.61 -11.55 -3.44
N LYS A 24 10.07 -11.46 -4.70
CA LYS A 24 9.18 -11.36 -5.86
C LYS A 24 8.24 -12.57 -5.96
N ILE A 25 8.75 -13.75 -5.65
CA ILE A 25 7.99 -15.01 -5.71
C ILE A 25 6.92 -15.09 -4.61
N GLU A 26 7.14 -14.41 -3.49
CA GLU A 26 6.22 -14.41 -2.34
C GLU A 26 5.19 -13.27 -2.42
N ASN A 27 5.43 -12.24 -3.24
CA ASN A 27 4.49 -11.15 -3.48
C ASN A 27 3.63 -11.41 -4.71
N ALA A 28 2.57 -12.20 -4.53
CA ALA A 28 1.68 -12.63 -5.60
C ALA A 28 1.17 -11.45 -6.46
N PRO A 29 1.13 -11.57 -7.82
CA PRO A 29 0.59 -10.53 -8.67
C PRO A 29 -0.92 -10.37 -8.49
N CYS A 30 -1.47 -9.22 -8.89
CA CYS A 30 -2.92 -8.99 -8.98
C CYS A 30 -3.76 -9.17 -7.69
N VAL A 31 -3.15 -9.16 -6.50
CA VAL A 31 -3.85 -9.22 -5.20
C VAL A 31 -3.74 -7.93 -4.37
N PRO A 32 -4.23 -6.77 -4.87
CA PRO A 32 -4.07 -5.49 -4.16
C PRO A 32 -4.77 -5.47 -2.79
N HIS A 33 -5.88 -6.21 -2.63
CA HIS A 33 -6.62 -6.29 -1.38
C HIS A 33 -5.85 -6.96 -0.23
N LEU A 34 -4.76 -7.68 -0.53
CA LEU A 34 -3.84 -8.26 0.47
C LEU A 34 -2.66 -7.35 0.79
N ARG A 35 -2.52 -6.20 0.12
CA ARG A 35 -1.47 -5.22 0.38
C ARG A 35 -2.05 -4.07 1.20
N PRO A 36 -1.69 -3.93 2.49
CA PRO A 36 -2.17 -2.82 3.33
C PRO A 36 -1.98 -1.44 2.71
N ILE A 37 -0.90 -1.29 1.95
CA ILE A 37 -0.52 -0.04 1.31
C ILE A 37 -1.53 0.35 0.20
N GLU A 38 -2.17 -0.61 -0.48
CA GLU A 38 -3.26 -0.34 -1.44
C GLU A 38 -4.50 0.25 -0.78
N LYS A 39 -4.84 -0.25 0.41
CA LYS A 39 -5.90 0.33 1.23
C LYS A 39 -5.52 1.73 1.74
N PHE A 40 -4.25 1.97 2.09
CA PHE A 40 -3.75 3.30 2.45
C PHE A 40 -3.97 4.30 1.31
N TRP A 41 -3.57 3.96 0.07
CA TRP A 41 -3.78 4.86 -1.07
C TRP A 41 -5.25 5.11 -1.37
N ALA A 42 -6.12 4.11 -1.21
CA ALA A 42 -7.57 4.28 -1.35
C ALA A 42 -8.13 5.28 -0.32
N LEU A 43 -7.69 5.22 0.93
CA LEU A 43 -8.08 6.17 1.98
C LEU A 43 -7.57 7.58 1.69
N CYS A 44 -6.31 7.73 1.28
CA CYS A 44 -5.75 9.02 0.87
C CYS A 44 -6.53 9.63 -0.30
N LYS A 45 -6.89 8.83 -1.30
CA LYS A 45 -7.74 9.28 -2.43
C LYS A 45 -9.12 9.71 -1.96
N ALA A 46 -9.73 8.98 -1.02
CA ALA A 46 -11.04 9.34 -0.46
C ALA A 46 -10.99 10.68 0.31
N GLU A 47 -9.91 10.96 1.04
CA GLU A 47 -9.69 12.25 1.68
C GLU A 47 -9.41 13.35 0.66
N TYR A 48 -8.59 13.08 -0.37
CA TYR A 48 -8.27 14.05 -1.42
C TYR A 48 -9.51 14.50 -2.20
N LYS A 49 -10.46 13.59 -2.46
CA LYS A 49 -11.75 13.93 -3.11
C LYS A 49 -12.59 14.94 -2.34
N LYS A 50 -12.32 15.17 -1.05
CA LYS A 50 -13.03 16.15 -0.22
C LYS A 50 -12.41 17.55 -0.30
N GLU A 51 -11.23 17.69 -0.91
CA GLU A 51 -10.59 18.98 -1.10
C GLU A 51 -11.39 19.80 -2.11
N VAL A 52 -11.80 21.00 -1.69
CA VAL A 52 -12.71 21.87 -2.46
C VAL A 52 -11.97 22.60 -3.59
N SER A 53 -10.65 22.72 -3.48
CA SER A 53 -9.79 23.41 -4.45
C SER A 53 -8.71 22.45 -4.94
N PRO A 54 -8.85 21.89 -6.15
CA PRO A 54 -7.81 21.05 -6.72
C PRO A 54 -6.52 21.84 -6.93
N SER A 55 -5.39 21.19 -6.68
CA SER A 55 -4.07 21.82 -6.80
C SER A 55 -3.77 22.23 -8.24
N THR A 56 -3.22 23.43 -8.43
CA THR A 56 -2.92 23.99 -9.75
C THR A 56 -1.47 23.77 -10.18
N SER A 57 -0.62 23.31 -9.25
CA SER A 57 0.77 22.96 -9.50
C SER A 57 1.17 21.68 -8.78
N VAL A 58 2.26 21.06 -9.24
CA VAL A 58 2.86 19.89 -8.59
C VAL A 58 3.23 20.21 -7.14
N LYS A 59 3.78 21.39 -6.86
CA LYS A 59 4.18 21.80 -5.50
C LYS A 59 2.98 21.92 -4.55
N GLU A 60 1.85 22.44 -5.03
CA GLU A 60 0.61 22.48 -4.25
C GLU A 60 0.06 21.06 -4.02
N MET A 61 0.12 20.22 -5.05
CA MET A 61 -0.30 18.82 -4.94
C MET A 61 0.55 18.07 -3.91
N GLU A 62 1.87 18.24 -3.93
CA GLU A 62 2.80 17.63 -2.96
C GLU A 62 2.46 18.07 -1.53
N LYS A 63 2.18 19.36 -1.31
CA LYS A 63 1.80 19.89 0.01
C LYS A 63 0.49 19.28 0.50
N THR A 64 -0.53 19.28 -0.36
CA THR A 64 -1.86 18.71 -0.06
C THR A 64 -1.76 17.20 0.20
N TRP A 65 -1.04 16.48 -0.65
CA TRP A 65 -0.81 15.04 -0.49
C TRP A 65 -0.04 14.71 0.78
N THR A 66 0.99 15.48 1.12
CA THR A 66 1.75 15.31 2.36
C THR A 66 0.86 15.48 3.59
N LYS A 67 -0.02 16.48 3.59
CA LYS A 67 -0.98 16.70 4.67
C LYS A 67 -1.96 15.53 4.80
N ILE A 68 -2.52 15.07 3.69
CA ILE A 68 -3.51 13.98 3.67
C ILE A 68 -2.87 12.65 4.09
N SER A 69 -1.75 12.28 3.49
CA SER A 69 -1.04 11.02 3.78
C SER A 69 -0.65 10.93 5.26
N LYS A 70 -0.14 12.02 5.86
CA LYS A 70 0.14 12.08 7.31
C LYS A 70 -1.12 11.89 8.14
N ARG A 71 -2.23 12.55 7.79
CA ARG A 71 -3.51 12.42 8.50
C ARG A 71 -4.02 10.97 8.45
N VAL A 72 -4.02 10.35 7.27
CA VAL A 72 -4.46 8.96 7.11
C VAL A 72 -3.55 8.00 7.87
N ALA A 73 -2.22 8.20 7.80
CA ALA A 73 -1.25 7.38 8.52
C ALA A 73 -1.49 7.45 10.03
N ASN A 74 -1.68 8.65 10.59
CA ASN A 74 -1.94 8.83 12.02
C ASN A 74 -3.26 8.19 12.48
N LYS A 75 -4.29 8.19 11.62
CA LYS A 75 -5.61 7.62 11.97
C LYS A 75 -5.70 6.11 11.80
N SER A 76 -4.99 5.55 10.82
CA SER A 76 -5.26 4.20 10.33
C SER A 76 -4.03 3.34 10.09
N GLY A 77 -2.81 3.89 10.19
CA GLY A 77 -1.57 3.21 9.79
C GLY A 77 -1.40 1.82 10.40
N GLN A 78 -1.50 1.71 11.72
CA GLN A 78 -1.40 0.42 12.42
C GLN A 78 -2.55 -0.51 12.04
N ALA A 79 -3.78 0.02 12.00
CA ALA A 79 -4.99 -0.73 11.69
C ALA A 79 -5.03 -1.31 10.25
N LEU A 80 -4.18 -0.83 9.35
CA LEU A 80 -4.08 -1.38 7.99
C LEU A 80 -3.49 -2.79 7.98
N PHE A 81 -2.61 -3.11 8.94
CA PHE A 81 -1.98 -4.43 9.06
C PHE A 81 -2.81 -5.41 9.90
N ASP A 82 -3.84 -4.91 10.59
CA ASP A 82 -4.70 -5.73 11.43
C ASP A 82 -5.40 -6.82 10.62
N GLY A 83 -5.34 -8.04 11.14
CA GLY A 83 -5.92 -9.22 10.51
C GLY A 83 -5.25 -9.64 9.20
N LEU A 84 -4.13 -9.03 8.77
CA LEU A 84 -3.45 -9.40 7.52
C LEU A 84 -3.08 -10.88 7.48
N ARG A 85 -2.51 -11.43 8.56
CA ARG A 85 -2.19 -12.86 8.65
C ARG A 85 -3.43 -13.74 8.47
N GLY A 86 -4.58 -13.31 9.01
CA GLY A 86 -5.85 -14.02 8.83
C GLY A 86 -6.31 -14.00 7.37
N LYS A 87 -6.21 -12.85 6.71
CA LYS A 87 -6.52 -12.71 5.28
C LYS A 87 -5.62 -13.59 4.41
N LEU A 88 -4.31 -13.59 4.67
CA LEU A 88 -3.35 -14.43 3.95
C LEU A 88 -3.68 -15.92 4.11
N ARG A 89 -3.99 -16.37 5.34
CA ARG A 89 -4.42 -17.76 5.60
C ARG A 89 -5.72 -18.11 4.89
N LEU A 90 -6.70 -17.21 4.89
CA LEU A 90 -7.97 -17.43 4.21
C LEU A 90 -7.76 -17.55 2.70
N THR A 91 -6.98 -16.64 2.11
CA THR A 91 -6.62 -16.71 0.70
C THR A 91 -5.86 -17.97 0.33
N ALA A 92 -4.93 -18.42 1.17
CA ALA A 92 -4.20 -19.66 0.93
C ALA A 92 -5.12 -20.90 0.93
N ARG A 93 -6.21 -20.88 1.70
CA ARG A 93 -7.17 -22.00 1.83
C ARG A 93 -8.28 -21.98 0.79
N GLU A 94 -8.83 -20.81 0.50
CA GLU A 94 -10.10 -20.64 -0.24
C GLU A 94 -9.93 -19.81 -1.52
N GLY A 95 -8.70 -19.39 -1.83
CA GLY A 95 -8.39 -18.60 -3.01
C GLY A 95 -8.48 -17.09 -2.81
N VAL A 96 -8.01 -16.33 -3.80
CA VAL A 96 -7.80 -14.87 -3.71
C VAL A 96 -9.09 -14.07 -3.49
N TYR A 97 -10.25 -14.60 -3.88
CA TYR A 97 -11.53 -13.91 -3.75
C TYR A 97 -12.22 -14.13 -2.40
N ALA A 98 -11.78 -15.10 -1.58
CA ALA A 98 -12.43 -15.45 -0.32
C ALA A 98 -12.51 -14.25 0.65
N VAL A 99 -11.47 -13.41 0.68
CA VAL A 99 -11.41 -12.21 1.53
C VAL A 99 -12.30 -11.06 1.06
N LEU A 100 -12.88 -11.15 -0.14
CA LEU A 100 -13.78 -10.15 -0.73
C LEU A 100 -15.26 -10.55 -0.65
N SER A 101 -15.54 -11.80 -0.28
CA SER A 101 -16.89 -12.38 -0.23
C SER A 101 -17.67 -12.08 1.06
N LYS A 102 -17.15 -11.21 1.92
CA LYS A 102 -17.78 -10.76 3.17
C LYS A 102 -18.25 -9.32 3.04
#